data_AF-A0A7S3I393-F1
#
_entry.id   AF-A0A7S3I393-F1
#
_cell.length_a   1.000
_cell.length_b   1.000
_cell.length_c   1.000
_cell.angle_alpha   90.00
_cell.angle_beta   90.00
_cell.angle_gamma   90.00
#
_symmetry.space_group_name_H-M   'P 1'
#
loop_
_entity.id
_entity.type
_entity.pdbx_description
1 polymer ?
#
loop_
_entity_poly.entity_id
_entity_poly.type
_entity_poly.pdbx_seq_one_letter_code
_entity_poly.pdbx_strand_id
1 'polypeptide(L)'
;MSEQIEVGCLVKVHKDTNFPCDMILVKSELPHGVCFVETKNLDGETNLKQKMINEDLLAQLEKKDGGVAAKDDSATCRALTGASFEGDGPNEFIYQFQGNLTLDQSEQKYAVSNGGILLKGCTLRDTEWVVGVAVYTGHDTKIMKNSSSAVVKRSKNAKALNMYILICMLVQFLCSLFGAIISVAQSEGAMKEHWYLVAESGDQTSTFVKLLRELAIWFITLMNFVPISLLVTLEMINFVQAQ
;
A
#
# COMPACT_ATOMS: atom_id res chain seq x y z
N MET A 1 -11.04 -4.28 14.70
CA MET A 1 -12.47 -3.91 14.84
C MET A 1 -13.13 -3.64 13.48
N SER A 2 -12.47 -2.94 12.55
CA SER A 2 -13.01 -2.73 11.18
C SER A 2 -13.04 -3.98 10.29
N GLU A 3 -12.27 -5.03 10.61
CA GLU A 3 -12.19 -6.27 9.81
C GLU A 3 -13.44 -7.16 9.88
N GLN A 4 -14.31 -6.95 10.87
CA GLN A 4 -15.54 -7.74 11.07
C GLN A 4 -16.80 -7.06 10.50
N ILE A 5 -16.64 -5.91 9.84
CA ILE A 5 -17.77 -5.14 9.31
C ILE A 5 -18.09 -5.63 7.91
N GLU A 6 -19.29 -6.17 7.73
CA GLU A 6 -19.83 -6.59 6.45
C GLU A 6 -20.81 -5.55 5.89
N VAL A 7 -21.09 -5.64 4.60
CA VAL A 7 -22.06 -4.76 3.93
C VAL A 7 -23.45 -5.02 4.51
N GLY A 8 -24.19 -3.95 4.82
CA GLY A 8 -25.50 -4.02 5.46
C GLY A 8 -25.45 -4.01 7.00
N CYS A 9 -24.27 -4.13 7.63
CA CYS A 9 -24.16 -4.01 9.09
C CYS A 9 -24.49 -2.60 9.56
N LEU A 10 -25.20 -2.52 10.69
CA LEU A 10 -25.37 -1.28 11.44
C LEU A 10 -24.12 -1.01 12.27
N VAL A 11 -23.58 0.19 12.12
CA VAL A 11 -22.37 0.61 12.81
C VAL A 11 -22.68 1.91 13.56
N LYS A 12 -22.44 1.89 14.86
CA LYS A 12 -22.52 3.07 15.74
C LYS A 12 -21.12 3.64 15.92
N VAL A 13 -20.97 4.93 15.63
CA VAL A 13 -19.69 5.65 15.69
C VAL A 13 -19.82 6.77 16.69
N HIS A 14 -18.85 6.89 17.59
CA HIS A 14 -18.84 7.88 18.67
C HIS A 14 -18.00 9.10 18.29
N LYS A 15 -18.18 10.20 19.02
CA LYS A 15 -17.43 11.44 18.84
C LYS A 15 -15.92 11.20 18.82
N ASP A 16 -15.23 11.95 17.98
CA ASP A 16 -13.77 11.95 17.82
C ASP A 16 -13.19 10.59 17.36
N THR A 17 -14.03 9.73 16.76
CA THR A 17 -13.60 8.45 16.16
C THR A 17 -13.72 8.48 14.64
N ASN A 18 -12.85 7.72 13.97
CA ASN A 18 -12.85 7.59 12.51
C ASN A 18 -13.92 6.60 12.06
N PHE A 19 -14.59 6.90 10.95
CA PHE A 19 -15.51 5.95 10.32
C PHE A 19 -14.72 4.74 9.78
N PRO A 20 -15.14 3.50 10.12
CA PRO A 20 -14.39 2.30 9.75
C PRO A 20 -14.62 1.86 8.29
N CYS A 21 -15.73 2.27 7.69
CA CYS A 21 -16.18 1.93 6.34
C CYS A 21 -17.00 3.10 5.76
N ASP A 22 -17.39 3.01 4.49
CA ASP A 22 -18.32 3.98 3.93
C ASP A 22 -19.74 3.56 4.31
N MET A 23 -20.49 4.47 4.91
CA MET A 23 -21.78 4.17 5.52
C MET A 23 -22.81 5.28 5.28
N ILE A 24 -24.07 4.91 5.10
CA ILE A 24 -25.17 5.86 4.98
C ILE A 24 -25.63 6.24 6.38
N LEU A 25 -25.71 7.54 6.66
CA LEU A 25 -26.24 8.06 7.91
C LEU A 25 -27.74 7.73 8.02
N VAL A 26 -28.14 7.06 9.11
CA VAL A 26 -29.54 6.69 9.37
C VAL A 26 -30.05 7.23 10.71
N LYS A 27 -29.14 7.53 11.65
CA LYS A 27 -29.50 8.18 12.92
C LYS A 27 -28.35 9.05 13.38
N SER A 28 -28.67 10.19 13.99
CA SER A 28 -27.70 11.08 14.61
C SER A 28 -28.20 11.48 15.99
N GLU A 29 -27.27 11.83 16.88
CA GLU A 29 -27.60 12.43 18.18
C GLU A 29 -28.24 13.83 18.02
N LEU A 30 -27.82 14.61 17.03
CA LEU A 30 -28.36 15.95 16.81
C LEU A 30 -29.76 15.90 16.17
N PRO A 31 -30.62 16.91 16.44
CA PRO A 31 -31.91 17.07 15.78
C PRO A 31 -31.79 17.15 14.26
N HIS A 32 -32.89 16.83 13.57
CA HIS A 32 -32.97 16.83 12.10
C HIS A 32 -31.99 15.89 11.39
N GLY A 33 -31.42 14.91 12.10
CA GLY A 33 -30.56 13.89 11.49
C GLY A 33 -29.26 14.46 10.93
N VAL A 34 -28.72 15.52 11.55
CA VAL A 34 -27.49 16.19 11.12
C VAL A 34 -26.28 15.65 11.87
N CYS A 35 -25.11 15.60 11.26
CA CYS A 35 -23.84 15.42 11.97
C CYS A 35 -22.71 16.22 11.31
N PHE A 36 -21.61 16.41 12.05
CA PHE A 36 -20.44 17.12 11.55
C PHE A 36 -19.25 16.17 11.38
N VAL A 37 -18.57 16.31 10.25
CA VAL A 37 -17.50 15.41 9.84
C VAL A 37 -16.26 16.21 9.43
N GLU A 38 -15.11 15.84 9.98
CA GLU A 38 -13.81 16.36 9.59
C GLU A 38 -13.21 15.47 8.48
N THR A 39 -12.81 16.07 7.35
CA THR A 39 -12.27 15.36 6.17
C THR A 39 -10.75 15.48 6.01
N LYS A 40 -10.04 15.94 7.05
CA LYS A 40 -8.59 16.16 7.05
C LYS A 40 -7.78 14.98 6.51
N ASN A 41 -8.22 13.74 6.75
CA ASN A 41 -7.51 12.54 6.29
C ASN A 41 -7.78 12.18 4.81
N LEU A 42 -8.80 12.77 4.17
CA LEU A 42 -9.15 12.51 2.78
C LEU A 42 -8.64 13.62 1.85
N ASP A 43 -8.93 14.88 2.18
CA ASP A 43 -8.65 16.03 1.32
C ASP A 43 -7.76 17.10 1.98
N GLY A 44 -7.39 16.91 3.26
CA GLY A 44 -6.60 17.88 4.02
C GLY A 44 -7.38 19.10 4.49
N GLU A 45 -8.69 19.16 4.25
CA GLU A 45 -9.53 20.27 4.72
C GLU A 45 -9.75 20.16 6.24
N THR A 46 -9.58 21.29 6.94
CA THR A 46 -9.78 21.39 8.39
C THR A 46 -11.19 21.81 8.77
N ASN A 47 -12.02 22.20 7.80
CA ASN A 47 -13.38 22.63 8.03
C ASN A 47 -14.28 21.42 8.27
N LEU A 48 -15.22 21.58 9.22
CA LEU A 48 -16.26 20.59 9.44
C LEU A 48 -17.27 20.65 8.30
N LYS A 49 -17.54 19.50 7.70
CA LYS A 49 -18.59 19.33 6.70
C LYS A 49 -19.84 18.82 7.40
N GLN A 50 -20.96 19.51 7.19
CA GLN A 50 -22.26 19.06 7.65
C GLN A 50 -22.75 17.92 6.74
N LYS A 51 -23.21 16.83 7.36
CA LYS A 51 -23.87 15.69 6.71
C LYS A 51 -25.26 15.56 7.29
N MET A 52 -26.22 15.10 6.48
CA MET A 52 -27.61 15.02 6.92
C MET A 52 -28.35 13.84 6.28
N ILE A 53 -29.29 13.30 7.03
CA ILE A 53 -30.24 12.30 6.56
C ILE A 53 -31.25 13.00 5.63
N ASN A 54 -31.70 12.31 4.58
CA ASN A 54 -32.82 12.78 3.77
C ASN A 54 -34.06 13.00 4.67
N GLU A 55 -34.73 14.14 4.53
CA GLU A 55 -35.85 14.52 5.42
C GLU A 55 -37.01 13.51 5.38
N ASP A 56 -37.36 12.99 4.20
CA ASP A 56 -38.40 11.98 4.04
C ASP A 56 -37.99 10.65 4.69
N LEU A 57 -36.71 10.29 4.56
CA LEU A 57 -36.15 9.10 5.20
C LEU A 57 -36.16 9.22 6.72
N LEU A 58 -35.74 10.38 7.24
CA LEU A 58 -35.72 10.67 8.66
C LEU A 58 -37.13 10.58 9.26
N ALA A 59 -38.13 11.21 8.63
CA ALA A 59 -39.51 11.18 9.12
C ALA A 59 -40.08 9.75 9.20
N GLN A 60 -39.63 8.85 8.33
CA GLN A 60 -40.08 7.46 8.31
C GLN A 60 -39.33 6.60 9.33
N LEU A 61 -38.03 6.83 9.49
CA LEU A 61 -37.23 6.21 10.54
C LEU A 61 -37.73 6.63 11.92
N GLU A 62 -38.05 7.91 12.15
CA GLU A 62 -38.59 8.39 13.42
C GLU A 62 -39.96 7.77 13.75
N LYS A 63 -40.84 7.58 12.76
CA LYS A 63 -42.12 6.90 12.94
C LYS A 63 -41.96 5.44 13.38
N LYS A 64 -40.97 4.74 12.82
CA LYS A 64 -40.70 3.33 13.12
C LYS A 64 -39.88 3.10 14.39
N ASP A 65 -38.96 4.01 14.68
CA ASP A 65 -37.98 3.93 15.78
C ASP A 65 -38.47 4.61 17.08
N GLY A 66 -39.57 5.39 17.00
CA GLY A 66 -40.09 6.16 18.13
C GLY A 66 -39.40 7.51 18.34
N GLY A 67 -38.65 8.00 17.35
CA GLY A 67 -37.96 9.28 17.34
C GLY A 67 -36.54 9.28 17.94
N VAL A 68 -35.86 10.44 17.84
CA VAL A 68 -34.49 10.66 18.37
C VAL A 68 -34.38 10.41 19.89
N ALA A 69 -35.50 10.50 20.62
CA ALA A 69 -35.56 10.26 22.06
C ALA A 69 -35.39 8.77 22.46
N ALA A 70 -35.62 7.83 21.53
CA ALA A 70 -35.36 6.42 21.76
C ALA A 70 -33.86 6.14 21.64
N LYS A 71 -33.15 6.12 22.79
CA LYS A 71 -31.76 5.64 22.91
C LYS A 71 -31.60 4.12 22.70
N ASP A 72 -32.67 3.44 22.28
CA ASP A 72 -32.65 2.00 22.07
C ASP A 72 -32.11 1.67 20.67
N ASP A 73 -30.86 1.24 20.62
CA ASP A 73 -30.21 0.81 19.38
C ASP A 73 -30.95 -0.39 18.72
N SER A 74 -31.73 -1.15 19.49
CA SER A 74 -32.52 -2.29 18.98
C SER A 74 -33.68 -1.87 18.09
N ALA A 75 -34.28 -0.70 18.34
CA ALA A 75 -35.41 -0.21 17.57
C ALA A 75 -34.97 0.26 16.17
N THR A 76 -33.78 0.85 16.04
CA THR A 76 -33.20 1.23 14.76
C THR A 76 -32.91 0.00 13.89
N CYS A 77 -32.40 -1.08 14.49
CA CYS A 77 -32.22 -2.36 13.81
C CYS A 77 -33.54 -2.91 13.23
N ARG A 78 -34.63 -2.82 13.99
CA ARG A 78 -35.96 -3.26 13.54
C ARG A 78 -36.49 -2.38 12.40
N ALA A 79 -36.31 -1.07 12.49
CA ALA A 79 -36.78 -0.12 11.48
C ALA A 79 -36.13 -0.34 10.10
N LEU A 80 -34.90 -0.84 10.09
CA LEU A 80 -34.11 -1.14 8.89
C LEU A 80 -34.12 -2.62 8.49
N THR A 81 -34.84 -3.48 9.22
CA THR A 81 -34.96 -4.89 8.88
C THR A 81 -35.73 -5.05 7.57
N GLY A 82 -35.08 -5.62 6.55
CA GLY A 82 -35.66 -5.78 5.21
C GLY A 82 -35.43 -4.57 4.29
N ALA A 83 -34.65 -3.57 4.71
CA ALA A 83 -34.27 -2.48 3.85
C ALA A 83 -33.33 -2.94 2.73
N SER A 84 -33.48 -2.37 1.53
CA SER A 84 -32.61 -2.59 0.39
C SER A 84 -31.94 -1.28 -0.05
N PHE A 85 -30.69 -1.38 -0.50
CA PHE A 85 -29.96 -0.25 -1.05
C PHE A 85 -29.59 -0.54 -2.50
N GLU A 86 -29.94 0.38 -3.39
CA GLU A 86 -29.56 0.36 -4.80
C GLU A 86 -28.81 1.67 -5.12
N GLY A 87 -27.55 1.59 -5.51
CA GLY A 87 -26.77 2.77 -5.83
C GLY A 87 -25.63 2.48 -6.79
N ASP A 88 -24.81 3.50 -7.01
CA ASP A 88 -23.62 3.40 -7.83
C ASP A 88 -22.69 2.28 -7.32
N GLY A 89 -21.88 1.71 -8.20
CA GLY A 89 -20.83 0.78 -7.79
C GLY A 89 -19.66 1.49 -7.06
N PRO A 90 -18.79 0.73 -6.36
CA PRO A 90 -17.56 1.24 -5.76
C PRO A 90 -16.70 2.00 -6.79
N ASN A 91 -16.43 3.28 -6.54
CA ASN A 91 -15.67 4.15 -7.44
C ASN A 91 -14.71 5.07 -6.66
N GLU A 92 -13.78 5.71 -7.37
CA GLU A 92 -12.73 6.57 -6.80
C GLU A 92 -13.18 8.02 -6.54
N PHE A 93 -14.40 8.39 -6.94
CA PHE A 93 -14.90 9.75 -6.84
C PHE A 93 -15.44 10.02 -5.43
N ILE A 94 -14.59 10.58 -4.56
CA ILE A 94 -14.89 10.86 -3.15
C ILE A 94 -16.09 11.81 -2.97
N TYR A 95 -16.33 12.71 -3.93
CA TYR A 95 -17.40 13.72 -3.86
C TYR A 95 -18.70 13.34 -4.58
N GLN A 96 -18.73 12.20 -5.27
CA GLN A 96 -19.89 11.74 -6.03
C GLN A 96 -20.45 10.49 -5.39
N PHE A 97 -21.70 10.55 -4.94
CA PHE A 97 -22.41 9.40 -4.44
C PHE A 97 -23.89 9.58 -4.73
N GLN A 98 -24.47 8.58 -5.39
CA GLN A 98 -25.89 8.51 -5.63
C GLN A 98 -26.38 7.09 -5.33
N GLY A 99 -27.46 7.01 -4.56
CA GLY A 99 -28.14 5.76 -4.28
C GLY A 99 -29.53 6.00 -3.73
N ASN A 100 -30.30 4.93 -3.66
CA ASN A 100 -31.66 4.92 -3.17
C ASN A 100 -31.76 3.85 -2.08
N LEU A 101 -32.28 4.24 -0.92
CA LEU A 101 -32.61 3.34 0.16
C LEU A 101 -34.12 3.06 0.13
N THR A 102 -34.51 1.81 0.30
CA THR A 102 -35.90 1.36 0.39
C THR A 102 -36.06 0.67 1.74
N LEU A 103 -36.94 1.16 2.62
CA LEU A 103 -37.04 0.69 4.02
C LEU A 103 -37.95 -0.52 4.21
N ASP A 104 -38.89 -0.76 3.30
CA ASP A 104 -39.85 -1.85 3.32
C ASP A 104 -39.95 -2.47 1.93
N GLN A 105 -40.78 -3.50 1.77
CA GLN A 105 -41.29 -3.92 0.45
C GLN A 105 -42.18 -2.85 -0.23
N SER A 106 -42.32 -1.67 0.35
CA SER A 106 -42.94 -0.54 -0.36
C SER A 106 -41.98 -0.06 -1.45
N GLU A 107 -42.50 0.29 -2.62
CA GLU A 107 -41.69 0.81 -3.73
C GLU A 107 -41.16 2.25 -3.47
N GLN A 108 -41.32 2.78 -2.26
CA GLN A 108 -40.89 4.14 -1.93
C GLN A 108 -39.37 4.21 -1.76
N LYS A 109 -38.72 4.86 -2.73
CA LYS A 109 -37.26 5.06 -2.76
C LYS A 109 -36.89 6.40 -2.12
N TYR A 110 -35.95 6.37 -1.17
CA TYR A 110 -35.37 7.55 -0.55
C TYR A 110 -33.98 7.81 -1.14
N ALA A 111 -33.83 8.92 -1.84
CA ALA A 111 -32.55 9.28 -2.46
C ALA A 111 -31.51 9.68 -1.40
N VAL A 112 -30.34 9.07 -1.48
CA VAL A 112 -29.16 9.37 -0.68
C VAL A 112 -28.08 9.91 -1.61
N SER A 113 -27.69 11.16 -1.38
CA SER A 113 -26.62 11.84 -2.11
C SER A 113 -25.34 11.88 -1.29
N ASN A 114 -24.30 12.56 -1.81
CA ASN A 114 -23.07 12.80 -1.06
C ASN A 114 -23.31 13.48 0.31
N GLY A 115 -24.43 14.18 0.53
CA GLY A 115 -24.77 14.75 1.84
C GLY A 115 -25.09 13.72 2.92
N GLY A 116 -25.54 12.51 2.54
CA GLY A 116 -25.97 11.46 3.46
C GLY A 116 -24.98 10.31 3.65
N ILE A 117 -23.84 10.31 2.94
CA ILE A 117 -22.78 9.32 3.10
C ILE A 117 -21.64 9.82 3.99
N LEU A 118 -21.19 8.95 4.89
CA LEU A 118 -20.04 9.10 5.76
C LEU A 118 -18.92 8.19 5.23
N LEU A 119 -17.76 8.77 4.95
CA LEU A 119 -16.67 8.06 4.28
C LEU A 119 -15.63 7.54 5.27
N LYS A 120 -15.07 6.37 4.96
CA LYS A 120 -13.95 5.79 5.71
C LYS A 120 -12.79 6.77 5.80
N GLY A 121 -12.26 6.94 7.02
CA GLY A 121 -11.13 7.83 7.29
C GLY A 121 -11.52 9.25 7.70
N CYS A 122 -12.75 9.69 7.45
CA CYS A 122 -13.26 10.91 8.06
C CYS A 122 -13.51 10.70 9.57
N THR A 123 -13.48 11.80 10.33
CA THR A 123 -13.67 11.77 11.79
C THR A 123 -14.98 12.43 12.17
N LEU A 124 -15.77 11.81 13.05
CA LEU A 124 -16.97 12.43 13.61
C LEU A 124 -16.57 13.53 14.59
N ARG A 125 -17.10 14.75 14.42
CA ARG A 125 -16.85 15.91 15.28
C ARG A 125 -18.18 16.55 15.66
N ASP A 126 -18.19 17.29 16.77
CA ASP A 126 -19.36 18.07 17.22
C ASP A 126 -20.71 17.33 17.20
N THR A 127 -20.68 16.01 17.39
CA THR A 127 -21.84 15.12 17.47
C THR A 127 -21.44 13.93 18.32
N GLU A 128 -22.22 13.58 19.36
CA GLU A 128 -21.80 12.58 20.35
C GLU A 128 -21.73 11.15 19.76
N TRP A 129 -22.69 10.80 18.93
CA TRP A 129 -22.75 9.52 18.24
C TRP A 129 -23.60 9.62 16.97
N VAL A 130 -23.33 8.73 16.02
CA VAL A 130 -24.15 8.49 14.84
C VAL A 130 -24.31 7.00 14.60
N VAL A 131 -25.40 6.61 13.94
CA VAL A 131 -25.61 5.26 13.45
C VAL A 131 -25.72 5.33 11.92
N GLY A 132 -25.02 4.42 11.26
CA GLY A 132 -25.10 4.27 9.82
C GLY A 132 -25.11 2.81 9.39
N VAL A 133 -25.58 2.58 8.16
CA VAL A 133 -25.55 1.27 7.50
C VAL A 133 -24.31 1.21 6.61
N ALA A 134 -23.47 0.19 6.79
CA ALA A 134 -22.28 -0.03 5.97
C ALA A 134 -22.67 -0.35 4.52
N VAL A 135 -22.16 0.42 3.56
CA VAL A 135 -22.42 0.24 2.12
C VAL A 135 -21.19 -0.26 1.40
N TYR A 136 -20.03 0.35 1.66
CA TYR A 136 -18.76 -0.14 1.12
C TYR A 136 -17.81 -0.46 2.25
N THR A 137 -17.21 -1.66 2.22
CA THR A 137 -16.26 -2.15 3.22
C THR A 137 -14.93 -2.52 2.55
N GLY A 138 -13.86 -2.65 3.34
CA GLY A 138 -12.55 -3.07 2.83
C GLY A 138 -12.02 -2.24 1.65
N HIS A 139 -11.62 -2.92 0.58
CA HIS A 139 -11.07 -2.33 -0.66
C HIS A 139 -12.11 -1.63 -1.55
N ASP A 140 -13.39 -1.78 -1.25
CA ASP A 140 -14.47 -1.14 -2.01
C ASP A 140 -14.82 0.25 -1.49
N THR A 141 -14.29 0.64 -0.32
CA THR A 141 -14.41 2.02 0.16
C THR A 141 -13.77 3.01 -0.81
N LYS A 142 -14.40 4.18 -0.97
CA LYS A 142 -13.98 5.25 -1.88
C LYS A 142 -12.54 5.70 -1.63
N ILE A 143 -12.12 5.79 -0.37
CA ILE A 143 -10.74 6.14 -0.02
C ILE A 143 -9.74 5.08 -0.50
N MET A 144 -10.10 3.79 -0.46
CA MET A 144 -9.24 2.71 -0.93
C MET A 144 -9.20 2.65 -2.46
N LYS A 145 -10.33 2.93 -3.14
CA LYS A 145 -10.37 3.09 -4.60
C LYS A 145 -9.59 4.32 -5.08
N ASN A 146 -9.62 5.41 -4.32
CA ASN A 146 -8.86 6.62 -4.62
C ASN A 146 -7.37 6.48 -4.27
N SER A 147 -7.00 5.53 -3.41
CA SER A 147 -5.61 5.25 -3.10
C SER A 147 -4.90 4.55 -4.25
N SER A 148 -3.76 5.11 -4.68
CA SER A 148 -2.90 4.43 -5.64
C SER A 148 -2.24 3.22 -4.99
N SER A 149 -2.16 2.11 -5.73
CA SER A 149 -1.43 0.92 -5.27
C SER A 149 0.00 1.28 -4.86
N ALA A 150 0.48 0.69 -3.77
CA ALA A 150 1.82 0.94 -3.28
C ALA A 150 2.87 0.51 -4.33
N VAL A 151 3.41 1.48 -5.06
CA VAL A 151 4.51 1.24 -6.00
C VAL A 151 5.82 1.28 -5.22
N VAL A 152 6.63 0.22 -5.34
CA VAL A 152 7.98 0.18 -4.78
C VAL A 152 8.85 1.21 -5.51
N LYS A 153 9.14 2.34 -4.85
CA LYS A 153 10.00 3.39 -5.39
C LYS A 153 11.46 2.96 -5.28
N ARG A 154 12.16 2.78 -6.40
CA ARG A 154 13.62 2.59 -6.44
C ARG A 154 14.31 3.92 -6.71
N SER A 155 15.34 4.26 -5.93
CA SER A 155 16.10 5.50 -6.13
C SER A 155 16.87 5.48 -7.45
N LYS A 156 17.06 6.65 -8.07
CA LYS A 156 17.91 6.79 -9.27
C LYS A 156 19.34 6.34 -8.98
N ASN A 157 19.83 6.63 -7.77
CA ASN A 157 21.17 6.25 -7.31
C ASN A 157 21.34 4.72 -7.23
N ALA A 158 20.33 3.98 -6.78
CA ALA A 158 20.37 2.52 -6.78
C ALA A 158 20.51 1.93 -8.19
N LYS A 159 19.86 2.54 -9.20
CA LYS A 159 20.02 2.14 -10.60
C LYS A 159 21.43 2.45 -11.14
N ALA A 160 21.99 3.61 -10.81
CA ALA A 160 23.33 4.00 -11.21
C ALA A 160 24.40 3.10 -10.57
N LEU A 161 24.25 2.75 -9.29
CA LEU A 161 25.18 1.86 -8.58
C LEU A 161 25.18 0.45 -9.16
N ASN A 162 24.01 -0.09 -9.53
CA ASN A 162 23.94 -1.36 -10.25
C ASN A 162 24.68 -1.31 -11.60
N MET A 163 24.62 -0.18 -12.31
CA MET A 163 25.39 0.03 -13.55
C MET A 163 26.90 0.07 -13.27
N TYR A 164 27.36 0.77 -12.23
CA TYR A 164 28.78 0.81 -11.87
C TYR A 164 29.32 -0.56 -11.47
N ILE A 165 28.55 -1.36 -10.72
CA ILE A 165 28.91 -2.73 -10.37
C ILE A 165 29.13 -3.56 -11.64
N LEU A 166 28.25 -3.44 -12.64
CA LEU A 166 28.38 -4.15 -13.92
C LEU A 166 29.64 -3.72 -14.69
N ILE A 167 29.95 -2.43 -14.71
CA ILE A 167 31.18 -1.91 -15.33
C ILE A 167 32.42 -2.45 -14.61
N CYS A 168 32.44 -2.44 -13.27
CA CYS A 168 33.55 -2.98 -12.48
C CYS A 168 33.73 -4.49 -12.72
N MET A 169 32.65 -5.27 -12.80
CA MET A 169 32.72 -6.70 -13.16
C MET A 169 33.31 -6.93 -14.55
N LEU A 170 32.93 -6.10 -15.53
CA LEU A 170 33.48 -6.16 -16.88
C LEU A 170 34.99 -5.86 -16.88
N VAL A 171 35.41 -4.81 -16.18
CA VAL A 171 36.84 -4.45 -16.06
C VAL A 171 37.63 -5.56 -15.35
N GLN A 172 37.09 -6.13 -14.27
CA GLN A 172 37.70 -7.25 -13.54
C GLN A 172 37.89 -8.47 -14.46
N PHE A 173 36.88 -8.81 -15.25
CA PHE A 173 36.97 -9.90 -16.22
C PHE A 173 38.08 -9.65 -17.27
N LEU A 174 38.13 -8.44 -17.85
CA LEU A 174 39.16 -8.09 -18.83
C LEU A 174 40.57 -8.14 -18.22
N CYS A 175 40.78 -7.56 -17.04
CA CYS A 175 42.06 -7.61 -16.34
C CYS A 175 42.49 -9.06 -16.04
N SER A 176 41.55 -9.91 -15.62
CA SER A 176 41.83 -11.33 -15.37
C SER A 176 42.22 -12.07 -16.66
N LEU A 177 41.59 -11.74 -17.79
CA LEU A 177 41.91 -12.32 -19.09
C LEU A 177 43.31 -11.90 -19.56
N PHE A 178 43.65 -10.61 -19.44
CA PHE A 178 45.00 -10.12 -19.75
C PHE A 178 46.06 -10.77 -18.86
N GLY A 179 45.81 -10.87 -17.55
CA GLY A 179 46.71 -11.55 -16.61
C GLY A 179 46.94 -13.01 -16.98
N ALA A 180 45.87 -13.74 -17.34
CA ALA A 180 45.96 -15.13 -17.76
C ALA A 180 46.78 -15.32 -19.03
N ILE A 181 46.57 -14.49 -20.06
CA ILE A 181 47.33 -14.55 -21.31
C ILE A 181 48.82 -14.29 -21.05
N ILE A 182 49.15 -13.27 -20.26
CA ILE A 182 50.54 -12.94 -19.92
C ILE A 182 51.19 -14.08 -19.11
N SER A 183 50.47 -14.65 -18.15
CA SER A 183 50.95 -15.77 -17.32
C SER A 183 51.29 -17.00 -18.18
N VAL A 184 50.40 -17.36 -19.12
CA VAL A 184 50.64 -18.47 -20.06
C VAL A 184 51.82 -18.17 -20.99
N ALA A 185 51.89 -16.97 -21.57
CA ALA A 185 52.99 -16.57 -22.46
C ALA A 185 54.35 -16.56 -21.74
N GLN A 186 54.39 -16.12 -20.48
CA GLN A 186 55.60 -16.15 -19.67
C GLN A 186 55.97 -17.56 -19.22
N SER A 187 54.99 -18.44 -18.98
CA SER A 187 55.26 -19.83 -18.58
C SER A 187 56.06 -20.61 -19.64
N GLU A 188 55.90 -20.29 -20.92
CA GLU A 188 56.68 -20.88 -22.02
C GLU A 188 58.14 -20.36 -22.07
N GLY A 189 58.40 -19.14 -21.59
CA GLY A 189 59.74 -18.52 -21.58
C GLY A 189 60.53 -18.66 -20.27
N ALA A 190 59.84 -18.60 -19.13
CA ALA A 190 60.43 -18.54 -17.77
C ALA A 190 60.94 -19.89 -17.26
N MET A 191 60.55 -21.00 -17.88
CA MET A 191 61.07 -22.34 -17.55
C MET A 191 62.60 -22.46 -17.73
N LYS A 192 63.22 -21.52 -18.48
CA LYS A 192 64.68 -21.47 -18.68
C LYS A 192 65.44 -20.71 -17.58
N GLU A 193 64.80 -19.78 -16.85
CA GLU A 193 65.49 -18.91 -15.88
C GLU A 193 65.24 -19.29 -14.41
N HIS A 194 64.19 -20.05 -14.10
CA HIS A 194 63.80 -20.39 -12.73
C HIS A 194 63.89 -21.88 -12.42
N TRP A 195 65.10 -22.45 -12.56
CA TRP A 195 65.38 -23.88 -12.32
C TRP A 195 65.03 -24.39 -10.92
N TYR A 196 64.94 -23.50 -9.93
CA TYR A 196 64.59 -23.83 -8.54
C TYR A 196 63.07 -23.85 -8.28
N LEU A 197 62.27 -23.27 -9.19
CA LEU A 197 60.80 -23.36 -9.16
C LEU A 197 60.40 -24.61 -9.94
N VAL A 198 60.70 -25.79 -9.38
CA VAL A 198 60.25 -27.07 -9.94
C VAL A 198 58.74 -27.13 -9.78
N ALA A 199 58.01 -26.72 -10.82
CA ALA A 199 56.64 -27.14 -11.02
C ALA A 199 56.67 -28.64 -11.29
N GLU A 200 56.01 -29.42 -10.44
CA GLU A 200 55.89 -30.88 -10.56
C GLU A 200 55.53 -31.23 -12.01
N SER A 201 56.52 -31.77 -12.72
CA SER A 201 56.51 -31.94 -14.16
C SER A 201 55.61 -33.12 -14.54
N GLY A 202 54.30 -32.90 -14.48
CA GLY A 202 53.31 -33.94 -14.73
C GLY A 202 51.96 -33.47 -15.26
N ASP A 203 51.73 -32.16 -15.43
CA ASP A 203 50.44 -31.69 -15.92
C ASP A 203 50.44 -31.56 -17.45
N GLN A 204 50.20 -32.70 -18.12
CA GLN A 204 49.88 -32.80 -19.55
C GLN A 204 48.46 -32.27 -19.83
N THR A 205 48.14 -31.11 -19.27
CA THR A 205 46.88 -30.41 -19.50
C THR A 205 46.95 -29.59 -20.78
N SER A 206 45.84 -29.57 -21.52
CA SER A 206 45.73 -28.78 -22.74
C SER A 206 45.94 -27.29 -22.43
N THR A 207 46.47 -26.54 -23.39
CA THR A 207 46.68 -25.08 -23.27
C THR A 207 45.42 -24.33 -22.84
N PHE A 208 44.25 -24.86 -23.24
CA PHE A 208 42.94 -24.34 -22.82
C PHE A 208 42.69 -24.49 -21.32
N VAL A 209 43.02 -25.65 -20.73
CA VAL A 209 42.86 -25.89 -19.28
C VAL A 209 43.84 -25.00 -18.49
N LYS A 210 45.06 -24.80 -18.98
CA LYS A 210 46.03 -23.88 -18.38
C LYS A 210 45.52 -22.43 -18.40
N LEU A 211 44.99 -21.97 -19.52
CA LEU A 211 44.39 -20.63 -19.63
C LEU A 211 43.21 -20.44 -18.66
N LEU A 212 42.32 -21.44 -18.56
CA LEU A 212 41.18 -21.38 -17.62
C LEU A 212 41.63 -21.35 -16.16
N ARG A 213 42.64 -22.15 -15.81
CA ARG A 213 43.22 -22.15 -14.45
C ARG A 213 43.82 -20.80 -14.10
N GLU A 214 44.64 -20.23 -14.98
CA GLU A 214 45.24 -18.92 -14.78
C GLU A 214 44.18 -17.82 -14.73
N LEU A 215 43.16 -17.88 -15.59
CA LEU A 215 42.01 -16.95 -15.54
C LEU A 215 41.31 -16.98 -14.19
N ALA A 216 41.06 -18.17 -13.64
CA ALA A 216 40.44 -18.32 -12.32
C ALA A 216 41.33 -17.76 -11.20
N ILE A 217 42.64 -17.99 -11.24
CA ILE A 217 43.61 -17.47 -10.26
C ILE A 217 43.63 -15.93 -10.30
N TRP A 218 43.71 -15.33 -11.49
CA TRP A 218 43.69 -13.88 -11.65
C TRP A 218 42.35 -13.26 -11.27
N PHE A 219 41.24 -13.94 -11.56
CA PHE A 219 39.90 -13.49 -11.16
C PHE A 219 39.74 -13.47 -9.64
N ILE A 220 40.20 -14.52 -8.93
CA ILE A 220 40.17 -14.58 -7.45
C ILE A 220 41.10 -13.51 -6.87
N THR A 221 42.29 -13.31 -7.45
CA THR A 221 43.22 -12.26 -6.99
C THR A 221 42.61 -10.86 -7.08
N LEU A 222 41.78 -10.62 -8.11
CA LEU A 222 41.09 -9.35 -8.33
C LEU A 222 39.70 -9.28 -7.67
N MET A 223 39.29 -10.24 -6.84
CA MET A 223 37.96 -10.25 -6.21
C MET A 223 37.67 -9.04 -5.33
N ASN A 224 38.71 -8.33 -4.88
CA ASN A 224 38.58 -7.11 -4.07
C ASN A 224 38.20 -5.86 -4.89
N PHE A 225 38.16 -5.95 -6.23
CA PHE A 225 37.81 -4.82 -7.10
C PHE A 225 36.34 -4.42 -6.98
N VAL A 226 35.46 -5.39 -6.71
CA VAL A 226 34.07 -5.15 -6.30
C VAL A 226 33.95 -5.53 -4.82
N PRO A 227 34.14 -4.57 -3.89
CA PRO A 227 34.03 -4.89 -2.48
C PRO A 227 32.61 -5.34 -2.15
N ILE A 228 32.47 -6.54 -1.59
CA ILE A 228 31.20 -7.11 -1.15
C ILE A 228 30.49 -6.18 -0.15
N SER A 229 31.27 -5.43 0.62
CA SER A 229 30.78 -4.43 1.58
C SER A 229 30.12 -3.20 0.94
N LEU A 230 30.29 -2.93 -0.36
CA LEU A 230 29.69 -1.75 -1.01
C LEU A 230 28.17 -1.79 -1.01
N LEU A 231 27.57 -2.97 -1.21
CA LEU A 231 26.11 -3.11 -1.19
C LEU A 231 25.55 -2.86 0.21
N VAL A 232 26.18 -3.46 1.23
CA VAL A 232 25.75 -3.36 2.64
C VAL A 232 25.97 -1.94 3.17
N THR A 233 27.10 -1.31 2.86
CA THR A 233 27.37 0.08 3.28
C THR A 233 26.38 1.06 2.66
N LEU A 234 25.99 0.86 1.39
CA LEU A 234 24.97 1.66 0.72
C LEU A 234 23.60 1.51 1.39
N GLU A 235 23.16 0.29 1.69
CA GLU A 235 21.91 0.05 2.41
C GLU A 235 21.94 0.72 3.80
N MET A 236 23.06 0.65 4.50
CA MET A 236 23.23 1.30 5.81
C MET A 236 23.18 2.83 5.70
N ILE A 237 23.83 3.43 4.69
CA ILE A 237 23.76 4.88 4.44
C ILE A 237 22.32 5.30 4.13
N ASN A 238 21.61 4.56 3.27
CA ASN A 238 20.22 4.86 2.95
C ASN A 238 19.31 4.74 4.18
N PHE A 239 19.54 3.75 5.05
CA PHE A 239 18.79 3.59 6.28
C PHE A 239 18.99 4.79 7.22
N VAL A 240 20.24 5.21 7.41
CA VAL A 240 20.57 6.37 8.26
C VAL A 240 20.06 7.69 7.68
N GLN A 241 20.09 7.87 6.36
CA GLN A 241 19.58 9.09 5.70
C GLN A 241 18.05 9.17 5.61
N ALA A 242 17.37 8.02 5.66
CA ALA A 242 15.91 7.94 5.64
C ALA A 242 15.28 8.16 7.03
N GLN A 243 16.08 8.07 8.10
CA GLN A 243 15.70 8.35 9.48
C GLN A 243 15.85 9.84 9.80
#